data_AF-A0A1H6Z8X6-F1
#
_entry.id   AF-A0A1H6Z8X6-F1
#
_cell.length_a   1.000
_cell.length_b   1.000
_cell.length_c   1.000
_cell.angle_alpha   90.00
_cell.angle_beta   90.00
_cell.angle_gamma   90.00
#
_symmetry.space_group_name_H-M   'P 1'
#
loop_
_entity.id
_entity.type
_entity.pdbx_description
1 polymer ?
#
loop_
_entity_poly.entity_id
_entity_poly.type
_entity_poly.pdbx_seq_one_letter_code
_entity_poly.pdbx_strand_id
1 'polypeptide(L)'
;MKESISRKVFIPVGILLSLGVLLSFILWLKLTLTNQINFETARQLYLSNYPPFIRNARVLTRLHIIFNVLAITCLLRAPLSSPKLVVLVRFFVMLNVVMMIWQIFSLM
;
A
#
# COMPACT_ATOMS: atom_id res chain seq x y z
N MET A 1 6.59 9.55 30.08
CA MET A 1 5.59 10.26 29.23
C MET A 1 5.88 10.19 27.72
N LYS A 2 7.14 10.08 27.25
CA LYS A 2 7.49 10.00 25.81
C LYS A 2 7.03 8.72 25.08
N GLU A 3 6.91 7.57 25.76
CA GLU A 3 6.50 6.32 25.11
C GLU A 3 5.03 6.28 24.65
N SER A 4 4.15 7.04 25.32
CA SER A 4 2.71 7.07 25.02
C SER A 4 2.42 7.72 23.66
N ILE A 5 3.18 8.75 23.28
CA ILE A 5 2.99 9.48 22.02
C ILE A 5 3.44 8.63 20.84
N SER A 6 4.57 7.92 20.97
CA SER A 6 5.10 7.04 19.93
C SER A 6 4.09 5.97 19.50
N ARG A 7 3.36 5.37 20.46
CA ARG A 7 2.42 4.28 20.16
C ARG A 7 1.14 4.74 19.46
N LYS A 8 0.70 5.98 19.70
CA LYS A 8 -0.51 6.54 19.08
C LYS A 8 -0.32 6.89 17.60
N VAL A 9 0.93 7.11 17.17
CA VAL A 9 1.27 7.47 15.78
C VAL A 9 1.26 6.25 14.85
N PHE A 10 1.37 5.02 15.36
CA PHE A 10 1.43 3.82 14.53
C PHE A 10 0.17 3.58 13.70
N ILE A 11 -1.02 3.86 14.23
CA ILE A 11 -2.28 3.68 13.49
C ILE A 11 -2.37 4.63 12.29
N PRO A 12 -2.26 5.96 12.46
CA PRO A 12 -2.34 6.87 11.32
C PRO A 12 -1.21 6.62 10.31
N VAL A 13 0.01 6.30 10.75
CA VAL A 13 1.11 5.94 9.84
C VAL A 13 0.80 4.67 9.05
N GLY A 14 0.31 3.62 9.72
CA GLY A 14 -0.06 2.37 9.06
C GLY A 14 -1.17 2.56 8.03
N ILE A 15 -2.19 3.36 8.38
CA ILE A 15 -3.28 3.71 7.44
C ILE A 15 -2.72 4.52 6.25
N LEU A 16 -1.88 5.53 6.49
CA LEU A 16 -1.30 6.35 5.41
C LEU A 16 -0.47 5.52 4.44
N LEU A 17 0.36 4.60 4.95
CA LEU A 17 1.13 3.69 4.11
C LEU A 17 0.22 2.76 3.28
N SER A 18 -0.83 2.21 3.92
CA SER A 18 -1.82 1.37 3.25
C SER A 18 -2.53 2.13 2.12
N LEU A 19 -2.92 3.38 2.38
CA LEU A 19 -3.59 4.25 1.41
C LEU A 19 -2.68 4.60 0.24
N GLY A 20 -1.39 4.83 0.48
CA GLY A 20 -0.42 5.07 -0.60
C GLY A 20 -0.36 3.89 -1.58
N VAL A 21 -0.28 2.67 -1.07
CA VAL A 21 -0.28 1.45 -1.89
C VAL A 21 -1.63 1.25 -2.60
N LEU A 22 -2.75 1.50 -1.90
CA LEU A 22 -4.09 1.41 -2.46
C LEU A 22 -4.31 2.40 -3.62
N LEU A 23 -3.88 3.66 -3.47
CA LEU A 23 -3.97 4.67 -4.53
C LEU A 23 -3.15 4.26 -5.76
N SER A 24 -1.99 3.66 -5.53
CA SER A 24 -1.16 3.10 -6.60
C SER A 24 -1.89 2.01 -7.38
N PHE A 25 -2.57 1.10 -6.67
CA PHE A 25 -3.37 0.05 -7.26
C PHE A 25 -4.59 0.60 -8.02
N ILE A 26 -5.28 1.61 -7.47
CA ILE A 26 -6.40 2.29 -8.14
C ILE A 26 -5.92 2.95 -9.43
N LEU A 27 -4.74 3.60 -9.43
CA LEU A 27 -4.16 4.18 -10.63
C LEU A 27 -3.89 3.11 -11.70
N TRP A 28 -3.32 1.96 -11.29
CA TRP A 28 -3.12 0.82 -12.19
C TRP A 28 -4.43 0.32 -12.81
N LEU A 29 -5.47 0.12 -11.99
CA LEU A 29 -6.79 -0.31 -12.47
C LEU A 29 -7.42 0.72 -13.42
N LYS A 30 -7.34 2.01 -13.08
CA LYS A 30 -7.87 3.08 -13.94
C LYS A 30 -7.21 3.05 -15.33
N LEU A 31 -5.89 2.92 -15.38
CA LEU A 31 -5.17 2.95 -16.66
C LEU A 31 -5.43 1.71 -17.51
N THR A 32 -5.53 0.53 -16.88
CA THR A 32 -5.78 -0.74 -17.58
C THR A 32 -7.23 -0.91 -18.03
N LEU A 33 -8.20 -0.55 -17.19
CA LEU A 33 -9.62 -0.73 -17.49
C LEU A 33 -10.17 0.35 -18.43
N THR A 34 -9.70 1.60 -18.35
CA THR A 34 -10.26 2.70 -19.14
C THR A 34 -9.72 2.73 -20.57
N ASN A 35 -8.46 2.37 -20.80
CA ASN A 35 -7.82 2.64 -22.10
C ASN A 35 -7.87 1.45 -23.08
N GLN A 36 -8.31 0.24 -22.66
CA GLN A 36 -8.26 -0.99 -23.48
C GLN A 36 -6.91 -1.20 -24.20
N ILE A 37 -5.83 -0.73 -23.57
CA ILE A 37 -4.47 -0.80 -24.11
C ILE A 37 -3.82 -2.13 -23.74
N ASN A 38 -2.84 -2.53 -24.54
CA ASN A 38 -2.00 -3.67 -24.20
C ASN A 38 -1.23 -3.43 -22.88
N PHE A 39 -0.80 -4.53 -22.26
CA PHE A 39 -0.16 -4.52 -20.95
C PHE A 39 1.10 -3.63 -20.89
N GLU A 40 1.94 -3.64 -21.92
CA GLU A 40 3.19 -2.89 -21.93
C GLU A 40 2.95 -1.38 -21.99
N THR A 41 1.99 -0.93 -22.82
CA THR A 41 1.57 0.47 -22.88
C THR A 41 0.96 0.91 -21.55
N ALA A 42 0.13 0.07 -20.92
CA ALA A 42 -0.41 0.36 -19.59
C ALA A 42 0.70 0.50 -18.54
N ARG A 43 1.70 -0.39 -18.58
CA ARG A 43 2.85 -0.34 -17.68
C ARG A 43 3.64 0.95 -17.85
N GLN A 44 3.95 1.34 -19.08
CA GLN A 44 4.71 2.57 -19.34
C GLN A 44 3.93 3.82 -18.91
N LEU A 45 2.64 3.87 -19.23
CA LEU A 45 1.75 4.97 -18.82
C LEU A 45 1.59 5.03 -17.30
N TYR A 46 1.53 3.89 -16.64
CA TYR A 46 1.51 3.84 -15.18
C TYR A 46 2.81 4.36 -14.58
N LEU A 47 3.96 3.83 -15.03
CA LEU A 47 5.27 4.24 -14.52
C LEU A 47 5.59 5.71 -14.81
N SER A 48 5.04 6.31 -15.87
CA SER A 48 5.26 7.73 -16.18
C SER A 48 4.66 8.68 -15.15
N ASN A 49 3.69 8.24 -14.34
CA ASN A 49 3.13 9.00 -13.21
C ASN A 49 4.10 9.10 -12.02
N TYR A 50 5.20 8.34 -12.04
CA TYR A 50 6.19 8.33 -10.98
C TYR A 50 7.49 9.04 -11.40
N PRO A 51 8.21 9.63 -10.43
CA PRO A 51 9.49 10.27 -10.70
C PRO A 51 10.55 9.27 -11.18
N PRO A 52 11.61 9.76 -11.88
CA PRO A 52 12.53 8.89 -12.64
C PRO A 52 13.20 7.79 -11.81
N PHE A 53 13.50 8.09 -10.54
CA PHE A 53 14.20 7.17 -9.63
C PHE A 53 13.35 5.95 -9.20
N ILE A 54 12.02 6.02 -9.33
CA ILE A 54 11.10 4.89 -9.08
C ILE A 54 10.33 4.46 -10.34
N ARG A 55 10.69 4.97 -11.52
CA ARG A 55 10.12 4.59 -12.82
C ARG A 55 10.62 3.21 -13.31
N ASN A 56 10.64 2.23 -12.41
CA ASN A 56 11.00 0.86 -12.69
C ASN A 56 10.02 -0.02 -11.92
N ALA A 57 9.26 -0.85 -12.65
CA ALA A 57 8.25 -1.74 -12.06
C ALA A 57 8.81 -2.53 -10.87
N ARG A 58 9.95 -3.21 -11.03
CA ARG A 58 10.57 -3.99 -9.95
C ARG A 58 10.96 -3.16 -8.73
N VAL A 59 11.32 -1.89 -8.90
CA VAL A 59 11.63 -1.00 -7.77
C VAL A 59 10.34 -0.58 -7.07
N LEU A 60 9.32 -0.24 -7.84
CA LEU A 60 8.01 0.17 -7.35
C LEU A 60 7.29 -0.98 -6.61
N THR A 61 7.29 -2.20 -7.16
CA THR A 61 6.78 -3.40 -6.47
C THR A 61 7.44 -3.60 -5.12
N ARG A 62 8.78 -3.53 -5.07
CA ARG A 62 9.54 -3.73 -3.83
C ARG A 62 9.20 -2.66 -2.80
N LEU A 63 9.08 -1.41 -3.24
CA LEU A 63 8.69 -0.30 -2.38
C LEU A 63 7.28 -0.49 -1.82
N HIS A 64 6.33 -0.95 -2.63
CA HIS A 64 4.99 -1.27 -2.15
C HIS A 64 4.94 -2.44 -1.18
N ILE A 65 5.72 -3.51 -1.42
CA ILE A 65 5.83 -4.63 -0.47
C ILE A 65 6.38 -4.12 0.85
N ILE A 66 7.43 -3.30 0.83
CA ILE A 66 8.00 -2.67 2.04
C ILE A 66 6.93 -1.82 2.75
N PHE A 67 6.17 -1.02 2.01
CA PHE A 67 5.10 -0.20 2.58
C PHE A 67 3.98 -1.05 3.19
N ASN A 68 3.56 -2.13 2.53
CA ASN A 68 2.58 -3.07 3.07
C ASN A 68 3.10 -3.74 4.36
N VAL A 69 4.35 -4.18 4.39
CA VAL A 69 4.98 -4.79 5.58
C VAL A 69 5.09 -3.79 6.73
N LEU A 70 5.53 -2.56 6.44
CA LEU A 70 5.59 -1.49 7.43
C LEU A 70 4.20 -1.10 7.95
N ALA A 71 3.20 -1.02 7.06
CA ALA A 71 1.83 -0.75 7.42
C ALA A 71 1.28 -1.82 8.37
N ILE A 72 1.41 -3.10 8.00
CA ILE A 72 1.00 -4.24 8.85
C ILE A 72 1.71 -4.19 10.20
N THR A 73 3.02 -3.97 10.21
CA THR A 73 3.81 -3.91 11.45
C THR A 73 3.34 -2.78 12.36
N CYS A 74 3.07 -1.59 11.80
CA CYS A 74 2.55 -0.45 12.56
C CYS A 74 1.15 -0.75 13.11
N LEU A 75 0.27 -1.30 12.27
CA LEU A 75 -1.11 -1.61 12.65
C LEU A 75 -1.21 -2.70 13.72
N LEU A 76 -0.37 -3.73 13.67
CA LEU A 76 -0.32 -4.81 14.67
C LEU A 76 0.32 -4.39 16.00
N ARG A 77 1.24 -3.42 15.99
CA ARG A 77 1.89 -2.91 17.22
C ARG A 77 1.12 -1.80 17.91
N ALA A 78 0.03 -1.33 17.31
CA ALA A 78 -0.77 -0.26 17.88
C ALA A 78 -1.60 -0.75 19.09
N PRO A 79 -1.67 0.02 20.19
CA PRO A 79 -2.54 -0.30 21.31
C PRO A 79 -4.01 -0.12 20.90
N LEU A 80 -4.78 -1.20 20.95
CA LEU A 80 -6.19 -1.22 20.58
C LEU A 80 -7.04 -1.09 21.83
N SER A 81 -7.68 0.06 22.00
CA SER A 81 -8.54 0.37 23.15
C SER A 81 -10.04 0.34 22.85
N SER A 82 -10.44 0.26 21.57
CA SER A 82 -11.85 0.25 21.13
C SER A 82 -12.13 -0.91 20.18
N PRO A 83 -13.28 -1.62 20.32
CA PRO A 83 -13.64 -2.70 19.40
C PRO A 83 -13.80 -2.24 17.95
N LYS A 84 -14.26 -0.99 17.73
CA LYS A 84 -14.34 -0.39 16.38
C LYS A 84 -12.96 -0.26 15.74
N LEU A 85 -11.96 0.12 16.53
CA LEU A 85 -10.58 0.28 16.08
C LEU A 85 -9.94 -1.07 15.74
N VAL A 86 -10.27 -2.11 16.51
CA VAL A 86 -9.85 -3.50 16.22
C VAL A 86 -10.36 -3.95 14.85
N VAL A 87 -11.64 -3.72 14.56
CA VAL A 87 -12.23 -4.08 13.25
C VAL A 87 -11.56 -3.32 12.11
N LEU A 88 -11.35 -2.00 12.28
CA LEU A 88 -10.68 -1.17 11.27
C LEU A 88 -9.25 -1.66 11.00
N VAL A 89 -8.48 -1.94 12.06
CA VAL A 89 -7.10 -2.45 11.94
C VAL A 89 -7.07 -3.79 11.24
N ARG A 90 -7.98 -4.72 11.60
CA ARG A 90 -8.08 -6.03 10.92
C ARG A 90 -8.40 -5.89 9.44
N PHE A 91 -9.31 -4.98 9.08
CA PHE A 91 -9.63 -4.68 7.68
C PHE A 91 -8.39 -4.21 6.92
N PHE A 92 -7.66 -3.23 7.44
CA PHE A 92 -6.44 -2.74 6.80
C PHE A 92 -5.35 -3.80 6.72
N VAL A 93 -5.17 -4.63 7.75
CA VAL A 93 -4.20 -5.74 7.69
C VAL A 93 -4.56 -6.72 6.57
N MET A 94 -5.82 -7.14 6.47
CA MET A 94 -6.26 -7.99 5.35
C MET A 94 -6.05 -7.32 3.99
N LEU A 95 -6.41 -6.03 3.88
CA LEU A 95 -6.20 -5.26 2.65
C LEU A 95 -4.73 -5.26 2.22
N ASN A 96 -3.79 -4.99 3.14
CA ASN A 96 -2.35 -5.01 2.84
C ASN A 96 -1.86 -6.40 2.43
N VAL A 97 -2.38 -7.47 3.05
CA VAL A 97 -2.04 -8.86 2.67
C VAL A 97 -2.51 -9.15 1.24
N VAL A 98 -3.75 -8.79 0.90
CA VAL A 98 -4.29 -8.96 -0.48
C VAL A 98 -3.46 -8.15 -1.48
N MET A 99 -3.12 -6.91 -1.15
CA MET A 99 -2.28 -6.05 -2.00
C MET A 99 -0.88 -6.63 -2.20
N MET A 100 -0.30 -7.20 -1.15
CA MET A 100 1.03 -7.80 -1.22
C MET A 100 1.01 -9.07 -2.10
N ILE A 101 -0.01 -9.92 -1.95
CA ILE A 101 -0.24 -11.08 -2.82
C ILE A 101 -0.36 -10.61 -4.28
N TRP A 102 -1.18 -9.60 -4.54
CA TRP A 102 -1.33 -9.02 -5.87
C TRP A 102 0.01 -8.54 -6.46
N GLN A 103 0.83 -7.85 -5.69
CA GLN A 103 2.13 -7.34 -6.13
C GLN A 103 3.13 -8.46 -6.42
N ILE A 104 3.11 -9.53 -5.63
CA ILE A 104 3.96 -10.71 -5.87
C ILE A 104 3.57 -11.40 -7.18
N PHE A 105 2.28 -11.59 -7.44
CA PHE A 105 1.82 -12.26 -8.67
C PHE A 105 1.93 -11.40 -9.92
N SER A 106 1.66 -10.10 -9.81
CA SER A 106 1.72 -9.19 -10.95
C SER A 106 3.14 -8.84 -11.36
N LEU A 107 4.13 -8.96 -10.45
CA LEU A 107 5.51 -8.51 -10.68
C LEU A 107 5.56 -7.09 -11.27
N MET A 108 4.60 -6.25 -10.85
CA MET A 108 4.43 -4.85 -11.28
C MET A 108 4.79 -3.86 -10.20
#